data_AF-K4QWH6-F1
#
_entry.id   AF-K4QWH6-F1
#
_cell.length_a   1.000
_cell.length_b   1.000
_cell.length_c   1.000
_cell.angle_alpha   90.00
_cell.angle_beta   90.00
_cell.angle_gamma   90.00
#
_symmetry.space_group_name_H-M   'P 1'
#
loop_
_entity.id
_entity.type
_entity.pdbx_description
1 polymer ?
#
loop_
_entity_poly.entity_id
_entity_poly.type
_entity_poly.pdbx_seq_one_letter_code
_entity_poly.pdbx_strand_id
1 'polypeptide(L)'
;MGPIMARQGTGSVVRLPAAKRASPDARRRPTGLGPHIDIAFTHPTVTIDAFALTGESLDPHLRLSAERVREGIIRPESISVRVLLPRIDDEFRLATPVGDTRDPRPLDRLRAIRERHTTSIGHVLRELQAEGLVPSVSFACREIPVIPMQKLYLLNDSEVITGFYSVIRRPVLLDDDEQIEIYDVLGLAATLHHHSAAGEHPAPESVTAVARARRWFEHVWSNAALSS
;
A
#
# COMPACT_ATOMS: atom_id res chain seq x y z
N MET A 1 53.99 19.48 53.63
CA MET A 1 52.57 19.62 53.24
C MET A 1 52.49 20.53 52.02
N GLY A 2 52.63 19.99 50.81
CA GLY A 2 52.47 20.73 49.55
C GLY A 2 51.14 20.35 48.89
N PRO A 3 50.40 21.30 48.27
CA PRO A 3 49.09 21.01 47.72
C PRO A 3 49.16 20.25 46.38
N ILE A 4 48.19 19.36 46.21
CA ILE A 4 47.96 18.48 45.05
C ILE A 4 47.31 19.30 43.92
N MET A 5 47.88 19.27 42.71
CA MET A 5 47.23 19.81 41.50
C MET A 5 46.20 18.81 40.97
N ALA A 6 44.92 19.18 41.00
CA ALA A 6 43.87 18.50 40.25
C ALA A 6 43.78 19.10 38.83
N ARG A 7 43.96 18.27 37.79
CA ARG A 7 43.72 18.66 36.38
C ARG A 7 42.22 18.81 36.16
N GLN A 8 41.80 20.03 35.80
CA GLN A 8 40.43 20.34 35.39
C GLN A 8 40.17 19.71 34.01
N GLY A 9 39.20 18.79 33.94
CA GLY A 9 38.75 18.17 32.68
C GLY A 9 37.90 19.16 31.88
N THR A 10 38.28 19.39 30.62
CA THR A 10 37.54 20.20 29.65
C THR A 10 36.28 19.42 29.24
N GLY A 11 35.12 19.87 29.71
CA GLY A 11 33.83 19.32 29.27
C GLY A 11 33.58 19.66 27.80
N SER A 12 33.41 18.65 26.95
CA SER A 12 32.96 18.81 25.58
C SER A 12 31.44 19.03 25.57
N VAL A 13 31.00 20.23 25.20
CA VAL A 13 29.57 20.53 24.98
C VAL A 13 29.22 20.13 23.55
N VAL A 14 28.43 19.07 23.39
CA VAL A 14 27.83 18.71 22.09
C VAL A 14 26.73 19.72 21.79
N ARG A 15 26.99 20.63 20.85
CA ARG A 15 26.00 21.58 20.36
C ARG A 15 25.10 20.86 19.35
N LEU A 16 23.92 20.41 19.80
CA LEU A 16 22.90 19.86 18.91
C LEU A 16 22.55 20.90 17.83
N PRO A 17 22.45 20.52 16.55
CA PRO A 17 22.07 21.45 15.50
C PRO A 17 20.67 21.98 15.77
N ALA A 18 20.53 23.30 15.73
CA ALA A 18 19.26 23.98 15.92
C ALA A 18 18.22 23.42 14.93
N ALA A 19 17.05 23.03 15.45
CA ALA A 19 15.92 22.62 14.64
C ALA A 19 15.62 23.72 13.60
N LYS A 20 15.77 23.39 12.32
CA LYS A 20 15.32 24.25 11.22
C LYS A 20 13.85 24.56 11.46
N ARG A 21 13.54 25.84 11.74
CA ARG A 21 12.18 26.35 11.76
C ARG A 21 11.53 26.01 10.41
N ALA A 22 10.50 25.18 10.43
CA ALA A 22 9.72 24.86 9.24
C ALA A 22 9.02 26.13 8.74
N SER A 23 9.18 26.43 7.46
CA SER A 23 8.46 27.51 6.78
C SER A 23 6.94 27.22 6.78
N PRO A 24 6.05 28.22 6.91
CA PRO A 24 4.62 27.99 7.10
C PRO A 24 3.86 27.46 5.87
N ASP A 25 4.52 27.32 4.70
CA ASP A 25 3.84 27.13 3.40
C ASP A 25 4.11 25.79 2.70
N ALA A 26 4.74 24.83 3.38
CA ALA A 26 4.76 23.46 2.88
C ALA A 26 3.44 22.79 3.25
N ARG A 27 2.41 22.90 2.40
CA ARG A 27 1.28 21.95 2.42
C ARG A 27 1.91 20.55 2.39
N ARG A 28 1.97 19.88 3.53
CA ARG A 28 2.57 18.55 3.64
C ARG A 28 1.82 17.67 2.65
N ARG A 29 2.51 17.21 1.60
CA ARG A 29 1.95 16.21 0.70
C ARG A 29 1.46 15.06 1.56
N PRO A 30 0.26 14.53 1.31
CA PRO A 30 -0.23 13.40 2.08
C PRO A 30 0.82 12.28 2.02
N THR A 31 1.26 11.81 3.18
CA THR A 31 2.28 10.75 3.26
C THR A 31 1.57 9.42 3.41
N GLY A 32 1.81 8.50 2.46
CA GLY A 32 1.20 7.17 2.48
C GLY A 32 -0.13 7.09 1.72
N LEU A 33 -0.71 5.89 1.66
CA LEU A 33 -1.85 5.58 0.81
C LEU A 33 -3.18 6.13 1.35
N GLY A 34 -3.39 6.02 2.67
CA GLY A 34 -4.65 6.37 3.34
C GLY A 34 -5.25 7.73 2.95
N PRO A 35 -4.51 8.84 3.04
CA PRO A 35 -5.05 10.15 2.70
C PRO A 35 -5.54 10.28 1.24
N HIS A 36 -4.91 9.56 0.31
CA HIS A 36 -5.34 9.57 -1.10
C HIS A 36 -6.63 8.78 -1.29
N ILE A 37 -6.79 7.65 -0.57
CA ILE A 37 -8.05 6.90 -0.53
C ILE A 37 -9.15 7.75 0.13
N ASP A 38 -8.84 8.42 1.24
CA ASP A 38 -9.79 9.29 1.94
C ASP A 38 -10.35 10.39 1.03
N ILE A 39 -9.51 10.98 0.17
CA ILE A 39 -9.93 11.97 -0.84
C ILE A 39 -10.73 11.30 -1.95
N ALA A 40 -10.30 10.13 -2.44
CA ALA A 40 -11.03 9.42 -3.50
C ALA A 40 -12.48 9.12 -3.08
N PHE A 41 -12.67 8.71 -1.82
CA PHE A 41 -13.97 8.40 -1.24
C PHE A 41 -14.89 9.60 -0.98
N THR A 42 -14.41 10.85 -1.15
CA THR A 42 -15.31 12.02 -1.11
C THR A 42 -16.07 12.22 -2.42
N HIS A 43 -15.73 11.49 -3.49
CA HIS A 43 -16.43 11.58 -4.76
C HIS A 43 -17.67 10.65 -4.80
N PRO A 44 -18.73 11.02 -5.55
CA PRO A 44 -19.88 10.14 -5.76
C PRO A 44 -19.53 8.82 -6.45
N THR A 45 -18.54 8.85 -7.34
CA THR A 45 -18.02 7.67 -8.05
C THR A 45 -16.59 7.42 -7.62
N VAL A 46 -16.38 6.27 -6.97
CA VAL A 46 -15.07 5.83 -6.48
C VAL A 46 -14.58 4.69 -7.35
N THR A 47 -13.43 4.85 -7.99
CA THR A 47 -12.74 3.77 -8.72
C THR A 47 -11.35 3.54 -8.14
N ILE A 48 -11.00 2.28 -7.89
CA ILE A 48 -9.71 1.88 -7.36
C ILE A 48 -9.19 0.70 -8.16
N ASP A 49 -8.12 0.93 -8.89
CA ASP A 49 -7.39 -0.09 -9.62
C ASP A 49 -6.04 -0.31 -8.94
N ALA A 50 -5.85 -1.49 -8.35
CA ALA A 50 -4.67 -1.80 -7.55
C ALA A 50 -3.85 -2.94 -8.16
N PHE A 51 -2.53 -2.76 -8.24
CA PHE A 51 -1.57 -3.82 -8.52
C PHE A 51 -0.62 -3.96 -7.32
N ALA A 52 -0.69 -5.11 -6.65
CA ALA A 52 0.03 -5.34 -5.39
C ALA A 52 0.34 -6.83 -5.17
N LEU A 53 1.08 -7.14 -4.10
CA LEU A 53 1.47 -8.50 -3.73
C LEU A 53 0.32 -9.27 -3.06
N THR A 54 -0.35 -8.64 -2.08
CA THR A 54 -1.35 -9.32 -1.22
C THR A 54 -2.62 -8.51 -0.93
N GLY A 55 -2.70 -7.23 -1.28
CA GLY A 55 -3.79 -6.35 -0.84
C GLY A 55 -3.69 -5.84 0.60
N GLU A 56 -2.71 -6.30 1.38
CA GLU A 56 -2.51 -5.97 2.80
C GLU A 56 -2.47 -4.47 3.11
N SER A 57 -1.95 -3.64 2.21
CA SER A 57 -1.93 -2.19 2.41
C SER A 57 -3.21 -1.47 1.99
N LEU A 58 -4.04 -2.09 1.14
CA LEU A 58 -5.29 -1.50 0.67
C LEU A 58 -6.43 -1.75 1.66
N ASP A 59 -6.53 -2.99 2.15
CA ASP A 59 -7.62 -3.47 3.00
C ASP A 59 -7.92 -2.58 4.21
N PRO A 60 -6.94 -2.19 5.06
CA PRO A 60 -7.22 -1.34 6.22
C PRO A 60 -7.82 0.02 5.86
N HIS A 61 -7.41 0.61 4.74
CA HIS A 61 -7.91 1.92 4.31
C HIS A 61 -9.32 1.85 3.73
N LEU A 62 -9.67 0.75 3.05
CA LEU A 62 -11.04 0.52 2.61
C LEU A 62 -11.98 0.30 3.79
N ARG A 63 -11.54 -0.43 4.83
CA ARG A 63 -12.30 -0.59 6.06
C ARG A 63 -12.53 0.74 6.78
N LEU A 64 -11.49 1.57 6.93
CA LEU A 64 -11.64 2.91 7.51
C LEU A 64 -12.59 3.79 6.70
N SER A 65 -12.54 3.71 5.37
CA SER A 65 -13.46 4.45 4.50
C SER A 65 -14.89 3.96 4.66
N ALA A 66 -15.10 2.64 4.78
CA ALA A 66 -16.41 2.05 5.03
C ALA A 66 -17.04 2.53 6.34
N GLU A 67 -16.26 2.63 7.43
CA GLU A 67 -16.76 3.20 8.69
C GLU A 67 -17.22 4.65 8.50
N ARG A 68 -16.47 5.47 7.76
CA ARG A 68 -16.88 6.85 7.45
C ARG A 68 -18.15 6.93 6.61
N VAL A 69 -18.41 5.92 5.76
CA VAL A 69 -19.68 5.78 5.03
C VAL A 69 -20.82 5.43 5.99
N ARG A 70 -20.62 4.50 6.92
CA ARG A 70 -21.60 4.11 7.96
C ARG A 70 -21.95 5.28 8.88
N GLU A 71 -20.97 6.10 9.22
CA GLU A 71 -21.15 7.33 10.00
C GLU A 71 -21.82 8.46 9.19
N GLY A 72 -22.01 8.27 7.88
CA GLY A 72 -22.62 9.27 6.98
C GLY A 72 -21.74 10.49 6.70
N ILE A 73 -20.44 10.43 7.04
CA ILE A 73 -19.43 11.47 6.78
C ILE A 73 -19.17 11.61 5.28
N ILE A 74 -19.15 10.48 4.57
CA ILE A 74 -19.02 10.39 3.12
C ILE A 74 -20.15 9.51 2.57
N ARG A 75 -20.57 9.77 1.33
CA ARG A 75 -21.74 9.13 0.72
C ARG A 75 -21.49 8.83 -0.76
N PRO A 76 -20.56 7.90 -1.08
CA PRO A 76 -20.35 7.50 -2.45
C PRO A 76 -21.61 6.79 -2.98
N GLU A 77 -21.96 7.08 -4.22
CA GLU A 77 -23.07 6.44 -4.94
C GLU A 77 -22.61 5.14 -5.61
N SER A 78 -21.31 5.05 -5.92
CA SER A 78 -20.70 3.86 -6.52
C SER A 78 -19.27 3.64 -6.07
N ILE A 79 -18.90 2.38 -5.84
CA ILE A 79 -17.53 1.95 -5.54
C ILE A 79 -17.16 0.78 -6.45
N SER A 80 -16.10 0.94 -7.24
CA SER A 80 -15.52 -0.13 -8.05
C SER A 80 -14.07 -0.36 -7.67
N VAL A 81 -13.74 -1.59 -7.26
CA VAL A 81 -12.37 -1.98 -6.88
C VAL A 81 -11.93 -3.17 -7.72
N ARG A 82 -10.83 -3.00 -8.46
CA ARG A 82 -10.17 -4.05 -9.25
C ARG A 82 -8.77 -4.27 -8.71
N VAL A 83 -8.41 -5.52 -8.44
CA VAL A 83 -7.08 -5.85 -7.88
C VAL A 83 -6.38 -6.88 -8.76
N LEU A 84 -5.22 -6.51 -9.28
CA LEU A 84 -4.26 -7.40 -9.92
C LEU A 84 -3.25 -7.88 -8.89
N LEU A 85 -3.12 -9.20 -8.77
CA LEU A 85 -2.22 -9.87 -7.83
C LEU A 85 -1.32 -10.85 -8.59
N PRO A 86 -0.08 -11.08 -8.14
CA PRO A 86 0.72 -12.15 -8.70
C PRO A 86 0.07 -13.51 -8.42
N ARG A 87 0.24 -14.43 -9.36
CA ARG A 87 0.14 -15.86 -9.08
C ARG A 87 1.28 -16.24 -8.13
N ILE A 88 0.94 -16.84 -6.99
CA ILE A 88 1.90 -17.32 -6.00
C ILE A 88 1.93 -18.85 -6.11
N ASP A 89 2.73 -19.36 -7.03
CA ASP A 89 2.98 -20.79 -7.26
C ASP A 89 4.42 -21.16 -6.87
N ASP A 90 4.85 -22.38 -7.20
CA ASP A 90 6.18 -22.88 -6.85
C ASP A 90 7.32 -22.19 -7.63
N GLU A 91 6.98 -21.43 -8.69
CA GLU A 91 7.94 -20.61 -9.43
C GLU A 91 8.10 -19.21 -8.82
N PHE A 92 7.31 -18.85 -7.81
CA PHE A 92 7.35 -17.54 -7.16
C PHE A 92 8.67 -17.36 -6.39
N ARG A 93 9.49 -16.36 -6.79
CA ARG A 93 10.86 -16.16 -6.27
C ARG A 93 11.03 -15.00 -5.29
N LEU A 94 9.96 -14.41 -4.79
CA LEU A 94 10.01 -13.45 -3.68
C LEU A 94 9.47 -14.09 -2.38
N ALA A 95 9.75 -13.47 -1.23
CA ALA A 95 9.40 -14.02 0.09
C ALA A 95 10.01 -15.40 0.36
N THR A 96 11.29 -15.59 0.02
CA THR A 96 11.96 -16.90 0.08
C THR A 96 12.62 -17.18 1.44
N PRO A 97 12.70 -18.45 1.88
CA PRO A 97 13.42 -18.83 3.10
C PRO A 97 14.91 -18.45 3.07
N VAL A 98 15.47 -18.03 4.21
CA VAL A 98 16.93 -17.91 4.39
C VAL A 98 17.48 -19.31 4.70
N GLY A 99 17.73 -20.12 3.66
CA GLY A 99 18.24 -21.47 3.83
C GLY A 99 17.71 -22.44 2.77
N ASP A 100 16.88 -23.40 3.18
CA ASP A 100 16.26 -24.36 2.25
C ASP A 100 15.27 -23.62 1.33
N THR A 101 15.71 -23.36 0.10
CA THR A 101 14.93 -22.62 -0.91
C THR A 101 13.68 -23.36 -1.39
N ARG A 102 13.45 -24.59 -0.91
CA ARG A 102 12.27 -25.41 -1.23
C ARG A 102 11.25 -25.47 -0.09
N ASP A 103 11.51 -24.81 1.05
CA ASP A 103 10.53 -24.73 2.13
C ASP A 103 9.29 -23.95 1.66
N PRO A 104 8.10 -24.57 1.60
CA PRO A 104 6.90 -23.94 1.07
C PRO A 104 6.26 -22.95 2.05
N ARG A 105 6.60 -23.01 3.35
CA ARG A 105 5.91 -22.28 4.42
C ARG A 105 5.87 -20.75 4.20
N PRO A 106 6.92 -20.07 3.70
CA PRO A 106 6.83 -18.64 3.38
C PRO A 106 5.82 -18.32 2.28
N LEU A 107 5.72 -19.16 1.23
CA LEU A 107 4.77 -18.96 0.15
C LEU A 107 3.35 -19.23 0.62
N ASP A 108 3.14 -20.28 1.43
CA ASP A 108 1.85 -20.59 2.04
C ASP A 108 1.37 -19.43 2.93
N ARG A 109 2.25 -18.88 3.75
CA ARG A 109 1.97 -17.67 4.53
C ARG A 109 1.60 -16.49 3.63
N LEU A 110 2.32 -16.27 2.54
CA LEU A 110 2.03 -15.16 1.61
C LEU A 110 0.66 -15.33 0.93
N ARG A 111 0.31 -16.56 0.54
CA ARG A 111 -1.03 -16.92 0.02
C ARG A 111 -2.12 -16.67 1.06
N ALA A 112 -1.88 -17.06 2.32
CA ALA A 112 -2.82 -16.83 3.42
C ALA A 112 -3.05 -15.33 3.69
N ILE A 113 -1.99 -14.51 3.67
CA ILE A 113 -2.10 -13.05 3.79
C ILE A 113 -2.94 -12.49 2.64
N ARG A 114 -2.61 -12.88 1.41
CA ARG A 114 -3.37 -12.46 0.21
C ARG A 114 -4.85 -12.78 0.37
N GLU A 115 -5.17 -14.04 0.64
CA GLU A 115 -6.55 -14.52 0.78
C GLU A 115 -7.32 -13.75 1.85
N ARG A 116 -6.72 -13.61 3.05
CA ARG A 116 -7.31 -12.86 4.16
C ARG A 116 -7.68 -11.43 3.76
N HIS A 117 -6.77 -10.71 3.10
CA HIS A 117 -7.01 -9.31 2.76
C HIS A 117 -7.95 -9.15 1.57
N THR A 118 -7.90 -10.01 0.55
CA THR A 118 -8.86 -9.95 -0.56
C THR A 118 -10.26 -10.31 -0.11
N THR A 119 -10.40 -11.31 0.77
CA THR A 119 -11.69 -11.69 1.35
C THR A 119 -12.24 -10.59 2.27
N SER A 120 -11.39 -9.96 3.08
CA SER A 120 -11.77 -8.77 3.89
C SER A 120 -12.29 -7.62 3.03
N ILE A 121 -11.58 -7.27 1.95
CA ILE A 121 -12.01 -6.21 1.01
C ILE A 121 -13.36 -6.54 0.38
N GLY A 122 -13.52 -7.76 -0.15
CA GLY A 122 -14.77 -8.18 -0.77
C GLY A 122 -15.93 -8.24 0.22
N HIS A 123 -15.67 -8.55 1.49
CA HIS A 123 -16.68 -8.54 2.54
C HIS A 123 -17.12 -7.11 2.87
N VAL A 124 -16.20 -6.22 3.23
CA VAL A 124 -16.54 -4.85 3.66
C VAL A 124 -17.29 -4.06 2.57
N LEU A 125 -16.89 -4.23 1.30
CA LEU A 125 -17.55 -3.56 0.17
C LEU A 125 -18.98 -4.09 -0.04
N ARG A 126 -19.18 -5.41 0.04
CA ARG A 126 -20.53 -6.01 -0.07
C ARG A 126 -21.44 -5.62 1.10
N GLU A 127 -20.90 -5.47 2.30
CA GLU A 127 -21.67 -5.00 3.46
C GLU A 127 -22.23 -3.59 3.23
N LEU A 128 -21.42 -2.65 2.73
CA LEU A 128 -21.91 -1.30 2.41
C LEU A 128 -23.09 -1.31 1.43
N GLN A 129 -23.07 -2.22 0.46
CA GLN A 129 -24.18 -2.38 -0.48
C GLN A 129 -25.40 -3.03 0.19
N ALA A 130 -25.19 -4.09 0.98
CA ALA A 130 -26.26 -4.80 1.69
C ALA A 130 -26.96 -3.93 2.75
N GLU A 131 -26.22 -3.03 3.39
CA GLU A 131 -26.71 -2.01 4.33
C GLU A 131 -27.48 -0.87 3.60
N GLY A 132 -27.47 -0.85 2.26
CA GLY A 132 -28.12 0.19 1.47
C GLY A 132 -27.40 1.55 1.50
N LEU A 133 -26.16 1.59 1.99
CA LEU A 133 -25.37 2.82 2.12
C LEU A 133 -24.70 3.22 0.81
N VAL A 134 -24.36 2.24 -0.03
CA VAL A 134 -23.76 2.47 -1.35
C VAL A 134 -24.57 1.68 -2.39
N PRO A 135 -25.31 2.35 -3.29
CA PRO A 135 -26.18 1.70 -4.26
C PRO A 135 -25.47 0.69 -5.18
N SER A 136 -24.27 1.03 -5.67
CA SER A 136 -23.54 0.23 -6.65
C SER A 136 -22.15 -0.11 -6.15
N VAL A 137 -21.86 -1.39 -5.95
CA VAL A 137 -20.55 -1.87 -5.53
C VAL A 137 -20.09 -3.01 -6.43
N SER A 138 -18.83 -2.96 -6.87
CA SER A 138 -18.18 -4.07 -7.55
C SER A 138 -16.76 -4.29 -7.03
N PHE A 139 -16.42 -5.56 -6.79
CA PHE A 139 -15.08 -5.97 -6.41
C PHE A 139 -14.66 -7.17 -7.25
N ALA A 140 -13.44 -7.11 -7.80
CA ALA A 140 -12.86 -8.23 -8.53
C ALA A 140 -11.35 -8.32 -8.30
N CYS A 141 -10.86 -9.54 -8.18
CA CYS A 141 -9.44 -9.87 -8.17
C CYS A 141 -9.08 -10.71 -9.39
N ARG A 142 -7.88 -10.48 -9.95
CA ARG A 142 -7.31 -11.32 -11.00
C ARG A 142 -5.85 -11.63 -10.69
N GLU A 143 -5.45 -12.87 -10.98
CA GLU A 143 -4.07 -13.31 -10.86
C GLU A 143 -3.33 -13.15 -12.19
N ILE A 144 -2.06 -12.74 -12.10
CA ILE A 144 -1.18 -12.61 -13.27
C ILE A 144 0.18 -13.30 -13.03
N PRO A 145 0.83 -13.85 -14.07
CA PRO A 145 2.13 -14.50 -13.96
C PRO A 145 3.28 -13.47 -13.92
N VAL A 146 3.15 -12.42 -13.10
CA VAL A 146 4.13 -11.34 -12.97
C VAL A 146 4.31 -11.01 -11.50
N ILE A 147 5.56 -11.06 -11.04
CA ILE A 147 5.94 -10.64 -9.70
C ILE A 147 6.04 -9.10 -9.65
N PRO A 148 5.26 -8.41 -8.80
CA PRO A 148 5.27 -6.96 -8.74
C PRO A 148 6.55 -6.43 -8.09
N MET A 149 7.33 -5.61 -8.83
CA MET A 149 8.49 -4.88 -8.28
C MET A 149 8.09 -3.57 -7.57
N GLN A 150 6.86 -3.11 -7.81
CA GLN A 150 6.26 -1.95 -7.15
C GLN A 150 4.76 -2.18 -6.93
N LYS A 151 4.20 -1.47 -5.96
CA LYS A 151 2.75 -1.25 -5.85
C LYS A 151 2.33 -0.17 -6.82
N LEU A 152 1.12 -0.27 -7.32
CA LEU A 152 0.44 0.77 -8.07
C LEU A 152 -1.02 0.85 -7.61
N TYR A 153 -1.48 2.07 -7.33
CA TYR A 153 -2.87 2.38 -7.02
C TYR A 153 -3.30 3.50 -7.95
N LEU A 154 -4.33 3.25 -8.75
CA LEU A 154 -5.01 4.23 -9.57
C LEU A 154 -6.33 4.57 -8.89
N LEU A 155 -6.53 5.83 -8.54
CA LEU A 155 -7.73 6.29 -7.83
C LEU A 155 -8.50 7.28 -8.70
N ASN A 156 -9.81 7.04 -8.83
CA ASN A 156 -10.77 7.88 -9.55
C ASN A 156 -10.30 8.32 -10.94
N ASP A 157 -9.55 7.46 -11.63
CA ASP A 157 -9.00 7.69 -12.97
C ASP A 157 -8.09 8.94 -13.12
N SER A 158 -7.75 9.62 -12.02
CA SER A 158 -7.01 10.88 -12.00
C SER A 158 -5.77 10.85 -11.14
N GLU A 159 -5.64 9.90 -10.21
CA GLU A 159 -4.50 9.79 -9.31
C GLU A 159 -3.76 8.48 -9.57
N VAL A 160 -2.42 8.52 -9.57
CA VAL A 160 -1.60 7.31 -9.49
C VAL A 160 -0.62 7.42 -8.34
N ILE A 161 -0.60 6.39 -7.50
CA ILE A 161 0.33 6.23 -6.38
C ILE A 161 1.15 4.96 -6.61
N THR A 162 2.48 5.07 -6.61
CA THR A 162 3.38 3.93 -6.75
C THR A 162 4.38 3.83 -5.62
N GLY A 163 4.89 2.65 -5.34
CA GLY A 163 5.93 2.45 -4.33
C GLY A 163 6.71 1.17 -4.57
N PHE A 164 8.03 1.27 -4.64
CA PHE A 164 8.89 0.10 -4.82
C PHE A 164 8.84 -0.81 -3.59
N TYR A 165 8.79 -2.11 -3.84
CA TYR A 165 9.01 -3.07 -2.78
C TYR A 165 10.49 -3.08 -2.37
N SER A 166 10.73 -3.28 -1.08
CA SER A 166 12.06 -3.56 -0.55
C SER A 166 12.13 -5.01 -0.11
N VAL A 167 13.19 -5.70 -0.52
CA VAL A 167 13.48 -7.05 -0.02
C VAL A 167 14.37 -6.92 1.20
N ILE A 168 13.92 -7.43 2.34
CA ILE A 168 14.69 -7.41 3.58
C ILE A 168 14.74 -8.79 4.21
N ARG A 169 15.82 -9.07 4.92
CA ARG A 169 15.91 -10.26 5.77
C ARG A 169 15.25 -9.96 7.11
N ARG A 170 14.29 -10.79 7.53
CA ARG A 170 13.63 -10.65 8.83
C ARG A 170 13.01 -11.96 9.32
N PRO A 171 12.74 -12.08 10.62
CA PRO A 171 11.92 -13.15 11.13
C PRO A 171 10.44 -12.88 10.78
N VAL A 172 9.73 -13.95 10.44
CA VAL A 172 8.27 -13.96 10.32
C VAL A 172 7.70 -15.07 11.18
N LEU A 173 6.55 -14.78 11.79
CA LEU A 173 5.75 -15.76 12.50
C LEU A 173 4.89 -16.53 11.49
N LEU A 174 4.87 -17.84 11.61
CA LEU A 174 4.00 -18.77 10.90
C LEU A 174 2.71 -19.02 11.70
N ASP A 175 1.77 -19.74 11.11
CA ASP A 175 0.45 -20.02 11.73
C ASP A 175 0.55 -20.98 12.93
N ASP A 176 1.63 -21.75 13.04
CA ASP A 176 1.93 -22.67 14.16
C ASP A 176 2.82 -22.04 15.24
N ASP A 177 2.92 -20.71 15.24
CA ASP A 177 3.79 -19.90 16.12
C ASP A 177 5.31 -20.12 15.94
N GLU A 178 5.74 -20.89 14.93
CA GLU A 178 7.16 -21.00 14.59
C GLU A 178 7.67 -19.68 13.98
N GLN A 179 8.90 -19.29 14.32
CA GLN A 179 9.59 -18.19 13.68
C GLN A 179 10.63 -18.69 12.69
N ILE A 180 10.50 -18.25 11.43
CA ILE A 180 11.47 -18.52 10.38
C ILE A 180 12.04 -17.22 9.82
N GLU A 181 13.30 -17.26 9.42
CA GLU A 181 13.96 -16.15 8.73
C GLU A 181 13.70 -16.23 7.23
N ILE A 182 13.21 -15.14 6.64
CA ILE A 182 12.93 -15.06 5.19
C ILE A 182 13.49 -13.78 4.58
N TYR A 183 13.66 -13.78 3.26
CA TYR A 183 13.79 -12.58 2.44
C TYR A 183 12.38 -12.03 2.14
N ASP A 184 11.81 -11.30 3.09
CA ASP A 184 10.47 -10.72 3.04
C ASP A 184 10.39 -9.54 2.07
N VAL A 185 9.20 -9.31 1.52
CA VAL A 185 8.90 -8.21 0.60
C VAL A 185 8.07 -7.16 1.33
N LEU A 186 8.73 -6.12 1.83
CA LEU A 186 8.04 -5.03 2.49
C LEU A 186 7.56 -3.99 1.50
N GLY A 187 6.27 -3.69 1.58
CA GLY A 187 5.66 -2.54 0.91
C GLY A 187 4.93 -1.57 1.85
N LEU A 188 4.92 -1.80 3.16
CA LEU A 188 4.27 -0.93 4.16
C LEU A 188 5.12 0.29 4.54
N ALA A 189 6.44 0.21 4.38
CA ALA A 189 7.39 1.30 4.65
C ALA A 189 7.93 1.96 3.36
N ALA A 190 7.37 1.63 2.20
CA ALA A 190 7.83 2.18 0.93
C ALA A 190 7.49 3.66 0.83
N THR A 191 8.46 4.48 0.43
CA THR A 191 8.18 5.84 -0.03
C THR A 191 7.23 5.77 -1.21
N LEU A 192 6.05 6.38 -1.07
CA LEU A 192 5.08 6.44 -2.13
C LEU A 192 5.33 7.68 -3.00
N HIS A 193 5.31 7.46 -4.32
CA HIS A 193 5.34 8.49 -5.34
C HIS A 193 3.92 8.74 -5.84
N HIS A 194 3.55 10.00 -5.96
CA HIS A 194 2.19 10.42 -6.32
C HIS A 194 2.22 11.34 -7.53
N HIS A 195 1.37 11.05 -8.50
CA HIS A 195 1.04 11.90 -9.63
C HIS A 195 -0.47 12.12 -9.69
N SER A 196 -0.88 13.37 -9.89
CA SER A 196 -2.28 13.77 -10.05
C SER A 196 -2.49 14.41 -11.42
N ALA A 197 -3.51 13.96 -12.13
CA ALA A 197 -4.04 14.58 -13.33
C ALA A 197 -5.27 15.46 -13.02
N ALA A 198 -5.66 15.58 -11.75
CA ALA A 198 -6.78 16.41 -11.30
C ALA A 198 -6.34 17.88 -11.08
N GLY A 199 -7.33 18.78 -11.04
CA GLY A 199 -7.14 20.22 -10.85
C GLY A 199 -7.11 21.02 -12.15
N GLU A 200 -7.04 22.34 -12.04
CA GLU A 200 -7.14 23.27 -13.19
C GLU A 200 -5.91 23.22 -14.11
N HIS A 201 -4.73 23.00 -13.53
CA HIS A 201 -3.45 23.01 -14.24
C HIS A 201 -2.53 21.87 -13.77
N PRO A 202 -2.87 20.61 -14.05
CA PRO A 202 -2.03 19.47 -13.66
C PRO A 202 -0.71 19.50 -14.44
N ALA A 203 0.37 19.07 -13.79
CA ALA A 203 1.68 19.03 -14.44
C ALA A 203 1.67 18.01 -15.60
N PRO A 204 2.19 18.34 -16.80
CA PRO A 204 2.11 17.46 -17.98
C PRO A 204 2.66 16.04 -17.76
N GLU A 205 3.72 15.91 -16.95
CA GLU A 205 4.30 14.62 -16.58
C GLU A 205 3.37 13.78 -15.71
N SER A 206 2.58 14.42 -14.84
CA SER A 206 1.60 13.73 -13.99
C SER A 206 0.40 13.25 -14.79
N VAL A 207 -0.11 14.07 -15.72
CA VAL A 207 -1.14 13.65 -16.69
C VAL A 207 -0.66 12.45 -17.50
N THR A 208 0.59 12.49 -17.97
CA THR A 208 1.20 11.39 -18.72
C THR A 208 1.35 10.13 -17.88
N ALA A 209 1.81 10.26 -16.62
CA ALA A 209 1.98 9.14 -15.70
C ALA A 209 0.65 8.42 -15.43
N VAL A 210 -0.41 9.17 -15.10
CA VAL A 210 -1.76 8.63 -14.88
C VAL A 210 -2.28 7.94 -16.13
N ALA A 211 -2.20 8.59 -17.30
CA ALA A 211 -2.67 8.01 -18.56
C ALA A 211 -1.95 6.71 -18.94
N ARG A 212 -0.63 6.64 -18.72
CA ARG A 212 0.17 5.42 -18.97
C ARG A 212 -0.19 4.31 -17.99
N ALA A 213 -0.31 4.63 -16.71
CA ALA A 213 -0.70 3.66 -15.68
C ALA A 213 -2.08 3.07 -15.97
N ARG A 214 -3.08 3.91 -16.30
CA ARG A 214 -4.43 3.45 -16.68
C ARG A 214 -4.41 2.51 -17.88
N ARG A 215 -3.71 2.91 -18.94
CA ARG A 215 -3.58 2.08 -20.16
C ARG A 215 -2.94 0.73 -19.85
N TRP A 216 -1.87 0.74 -19.06
CA TRP A 216 -1.19 -0.49 -18.65
C TRP A 216 -2.12 -1.38 -17.82
N PHE A 217 -2.79 -0.82 -16.80
CA PHE A 217 -3.69 -1.57 -15.93
C PHE A 217 -4.81 -2.20 -16.74
N GLU A 218 -5.47 -1.43 -17.60
CA GLU A 218 -6.58 -1.94 -18.42
C GLU A 218 -6.13 -3.05 -19.38
N HIS A 219 -4.96 -2.88 -19.99
CA HIS A 219 -4.38 -3.91 -20.86
C HIS A 219 -4.11 -5.20 -20.09
N VAL A 220 -3.47 -5.12 -18.92
CA VAL A 220 -3.20 -6.30 -18.10
C VAL A 220 -4.50 -6.92 -17.59
N TRP A 221 -5.43 -6.10 -17.07
CA TRP A 221 -6.72 -6.53 -16.57
C TRP A 221 -7.50 -7.31 -17.62
N SER A 222 -7.63 -6.77 -18.82
CA SER A 222 -8.37 -7.40 -19.92
C SER A 222 -7.79 -8.75 -20.36
N ASN A 223 -6.48 -8.95 -20.20
CA ASN A 223 -5.79 -10.19 -20.59
C ASN A 223 -5.54 -11.15 -19.42
N ALA A 224 -5.76 -10.71 -18.17
CA ALA A 224 -5.61 -11.54 -16.98
C ALA A 224 -6.78 -12.53 -16.88
N ALA A 225 -6.48 -13.76 -16.46
CA ALA A 225 -7.51 -14.72 -16.10
C ALA A 225 -8.22 -14.26 -14.80
N LEU A 226 -9.50 -14.60 -14.65
CA LEU A 226 -10.17 -14.45 -13.36
C LEU A 226 -9.50 -15.37 -12.33
N SER A 227 -9.28 -14.85 -11.13
CA SER A 227 -8.95 -15.70 -9.98
C SER A 227 -10.19 -16.53 -9.63
N SER A 228 -10.05 -17.85 -9.63
CA SER A 228 -11.07 -18.79 -9.10
C SER A 228 -11.11 -18.78 -7.59
#